data_AF-A0A352NB97-F1
#
_entry.id   AF-A0A352NB97-F1
#
_cell.length_a   1.000
_cell.length_b   1.000
_cell.length_c   1.000
_cell.angle_alpha   90.00
_cell.angle_beta   90.00
_cell.angle_gamma   90.00
#
_symmetry.space_group_name_H-M   'P 1'
#
loop_
_entity.id
_entity.type
_entity.pdbx_description
1 polymer ?
#
loop_
_entity_poly.entity_id
_entity_poly.type
_entity_poly.pdbx_seq_one_letter_code
_entity_poly.pdbx_strand_id
1 'polypeptide(L)'
;EKRVLPAISDMERKKGKDFLLQQLQKIASPNEFLDRMKKVEIGKGNVLFLTGVGQVYPFMRAHKVLDNMQHMFENVPIIMFYPGEFTGQSLSLFNEFSDGNYYRAFNLLIEEKSE
;
A
#
# COMPACT_ATOMS: atom_id res chain seq x y z
N GLU A 1 3.11 -6.50 -21.00
CA GLU A 1 1.81 -6.46 -20.30
C GLU A 1 1.29 -7.88 -20.15
N LYS A 2 1.14 -8.39 -18.92
CA LYS A 2 0.66 -9.76 -18.68
C LYS A 2 -0.85 -9.79 -18.99
N ARG A 3 -1.34 -10.76 -19.76
CA ARG A 3 -2.78 -10.98 -20.07
C ARG A 3 -3.53 -11.50 -18.84
N VAL A 4 -3.51 -10.75 -17.74
CA VAL A 4 -4.06 -11.19 -16.45
C VAL A 4 -5.59 -11.14 -16.51
N LEU A 5 -6.16 -10.01 -16.95
CA LEU A 5 -7.61 -9.77 -16.93
C LEU A 5 -8.44 -10.88 -17.59
N PRO A 6 -8.10 -11.37 -18.81
CA PRO A 6 -8.88 -12.42 -19.46
C PRO A 6 -8.80 -13.78 -18.73
N ALA A 7 -7.71 -14.04 -18.00
CA ALA A 7 -7.46 -15.32 -17.34
C ALA A 7 -8.07 -15.42 -15.94
N ILE A 8 -8.49 -14.29 -15.33
CA ILE A 8 -8.99 -14.25 -13.95
C ILE A 8 -10.22 -15.15 -13.79
N SER A 9 -11.25 -14.97 -14.64
CA SER A 9 -12.51 -15.69 -14.49
C SER A 9 -12.36 -17.21 -14.65
N ASP A 10 -11.53 -17.64 -15.59
CA ASP A 10 -11.25 -19.08 -15.79
C ASP A 10 -10.43 -19.66 -14.63
N MET A 11 -9.47 -18.90 -14.11
CA MET A 11 -8.63 -19.34 -13.00
C MET A 11 -9.42 -19.45 -11.71
N GLU A 12 -10.28 -18.49 -11.40
CA GLU A 12 -11.16 -18.53 -10.24
C GLU A 12 -12.10 -19.73 -10.29
N ARG A 13 -12.75 -19.97 -11.44
CA ARG A 13 -13.62 -21.14 -11.63
C ARG A 13 -12.89 -22.47 -11.43
N LYS A 14 -11.64 -22.59 -11.91
CA LYS A 14 -10.88 -23.85 -11.89
C LYS A 14 -10.15 -24.11 -10.58
N LYS A 15 -9.68 -23.07 -9.90
CA LYS A 15 -8.74 -23.18 -8.77
C LYS A 15 -9.18 -22.46 -7.49
N GLY A 16 -10.28 -21.73 -7.55
CA GLY A 16 -10.85 -21.00 -6.42
C GLY A 16 -10.20 -19.64 -6.16
N LYS A 17 -10.88 -18.86 -5.33
CA LYS A 17 -10.54 -17.47 -4.99
C LYS A 17 -9.19 -17.34 -4.28
N ASP A 18 -8.87 -18.25 -3.35
CA ASP A 18 -7.61 -18.17 -2.59
C ASP A 18 -6.39 -18.39 -3.47
N PHE A 19 -6.47 -19.35 -4.39
CA PHE A 19 -5.41 -19.59 -5.37
C PHE A 19 -5.23 -18.36 -6.28
N LEU A 20 -6.34 -17.80 -6.78
CA LEU A 20 -6.32 -16.59 -7.59
C LEU A 20 -5.67 -15.43 -6.82
N LEU A 21 -6.06 -15.21 -5.56
CA LEU A 21 -5.49 -14.17 -4.71
C LEU A 21 -3.98 -14.32 -4.57
N GLN A 22 -3.47 -15.54 -4.33
CA GLN A 22 -2.04 -15.79 -4.28
C GLN A 22 -1.32 -15.47 -5.59
N GLN A 23 -1.93 -15.77 -6.74
CA GLN A 23 -1.35 -15.40 -8.04
C GLN A 23 -1.36 -13.89 -8.25
N LEU A 24 -2.46 -13.22 -7.91
CA LEU A 24 -2.58 -11.76 -8.02
C LEU A 24 -1.56 -11.06 -7.13
N GLN A 25 -1.34 -11.52 -5.88
CA GLN A 25 -0.32 -11.00 -4.98
C GLN A 25 1.12 -11.18 -5.49
N LYS A 26 1.39 -12.23 -6.29
CA LYS A 26 2.70 -12.43 -6.93
C LYS A 26 2.91 -11.48 -8.10
N ILE A 27 1.84 -11.14 -8.81
CA ILE A 27 1.89 -10.17 -9.91
C ILE A 27 2.00 -8.77 -9.31
N ALA A 28 1.05 -8.37 -8.46
CA ALA A 28 1.04 -7.12 -7.73
C ALA A 28 2.09 -7.09 -6.60
N SER A 29 3.37 -7.27 -6.95
CA SER A 29 4.47 -7.19 -6.00
C SER A 29 4.81 -5.73 -5.67
N PRO A 30 5.30 -5.41 -4.45
CA PRO A 30 5.65 -4.04 -4.09
C PRO A 30 6.60 -3.38 -5.09
N ASN A 31 7.57 -4.14 -5.61
CA ASN A 31 8.52 -3.65 -6.62
C ASN A 31 7.85 -3.24 -7.93
N GLU A 32 6.84 -3.98 -8.41
CA GLU A 32 6.10 -3.60 -9.62
C GLU A 32 5.38 -2.24 -9.44
N PHE A 33 4.93 -1.90 -8.23
CA PHE A 33 4.33 -0.59 -7.93
C PHE A 33 5.40 0.50 -7.85
N LEU A 34 6.50 0.22 -7.15
CA LEU A 34 7.61 1.17 -6.99
C LEU A 34 8.25 1.53 -8.33
N ASP A 35 8.45 0.56 -9.22
CA ASP A 35 9.00 0.79 -10.55
C ASP A 35 8.07 1.64 -11.42
N ARG A 36 6.76 1.60 -11.18
CA ARG A 36 5.81 2.53 -11.80
C ARG A 36 5.90 3.92 -11.19
N MET A 37 6.07 4.03 -9.87
CA MET A 37 6.24 5.32 -9.18
C MET A 37 7.53 6.03 -9.59
N LYS A 38 8.64 5.29 -9.83
CA LYS A 38 9.93 5.84 -10.31
C LYS A 38 9.85 6.59 -11.64
N LYS A 39 8.80 6.37 -12.43
CA LYS A 39 8.61 7.06 -13.72
C LYS A 39 8.22 8.52 -13.54
N VAL A 40 7.88 8.93 -12.33
CA VAL A 40 7.56 10.32 -11.99
C VAL A 40 8.84 11.02 -11.55
N GLU A 41 9.16 12.15 -12.16
CA GLU A 41 10.25 13.00 -11.71
C GLU A 41 9.91 13.60 -10.35
N ILE A 42 10.79 13.39 -9.37
CA ILE A 42 10.65 13.95 -8.03
C ILE A 42 11.73 15.00 -7.84
N GLY A 43 11.30 16.25 -7.77
CA GLY A 43 12.14 17.39 -7.43
C GLY A 43 12.18 17.68 -5.94
N LYS A 44 13.10 18.57 -5.57
CA LYS A 44 13.21 19.08 -4.19
C LYS A 44 11.92 19.80 -3.78
N GLY A 45 11.42 19.47 -2.59
CA GLY A 45 10.21 20.10 -2.03
C GLY A 45 8.89 19.47 -2.48
N ASN A 46 8.92 18.37 -3.24
CA ASN A 46 7.71 17.62 -3.54
C ASN A 46 7.23 16.84 -2.32
N VAL A 47 5.92 16.59 -2.27
CA VAL A 47 5.26 15.72 -1.29
C VAL A 47 4.55 14.61 -2.05
N LEU A 48 4.69 13.38 -1.58
CA LEU A 48 4.07 12.22 -2.22
C LEU A 48 2.79 11.83 -1.49
N PHE A 49 1.67 11.85 -2.21
CA PHE A 49 0.39 11.38 -1.70
C PHE A 49 0.14 9.93 -2.11
N LEU A 50 -0.06 9.06 -1.14
CA LEU A 50 -0.46 7.67 -1.33
C LEU A 50 -1.94 7.52 -1.03
N THR A 51 -2.75 7.39 -2.07
CA THR A 51 -4.20 7.22 -1.99
C THR A 51 -4.63 5.83 -2.47
N GLY A 52 -5.84 5.41 -2.10
CA GLY A 52 -6.44 4.18 -2.65
C GLY A 52 -5.93 2.89 -2.01
N VAL A 53 -5.28 2.95 -0.84
CA VAL A 53 -4.80 1.77 -0.10
C VAL A 53 -5.89 0.71 0.08
N GLY A 54 -7.10 1.13 0.47
CA GLY A 54 -8.23 0.21 0.64
C GLY A 54 -8.74 -0.41 -0.66
N GLN A 55 -8.52 0.22 -1.81
CA GLN A 55 -9.02 -0.26 -3.11
C GLN A 55 -8.18 -1.43 -3.66
N VAL A 56 -6.91 -1.52 -3.26
CA VAL A 56 -5.98 -2.56 -3.72
C VAL A 56 -5.92 -3.74 -2.75
N TYR A 57 -6.48 -3.61 -1.55
CA TYR A 57 -6.65 -4.74 -0.63
C TYR A 57 -7.62 -5.79 -1.22
N PRO A 58 -7.37 -7.11 -1.08
CA PRO A 58 -6.23 -7.77 -0.44
C PRO A 58 -5.07 -8.12 -1.39
N PHE A 59 -5.07 -7.61 -2.63
CA PHE A 59 -4.06 -7.92 -3.64
C PHE A 59 -2.69 -7.32 -3.31
N MET A 60 -2.68 -6.16 -2.62
CA MET A 60 -1.48 -5.53 -2.05
C MET A 60 -1.75 -5.15 -0.60
N ARG A 61 -0.72 -5.24 0.25
CA ARG A 61 -0.74 -4.68 1.60
C ARG A 61 0.13 -3.43 1.65
N ALA A 62 -0.40 -2.32 2.15
CA ALA A 62 0.29 -1.02 2.16
C ALA A 62 1.64 -1.07 2.88
N HIS A 63 1.68 -1.83 3.96
CA HIS A 63 2.87 -2.07 4.78
C HIS A 63 4.08 -2.49 3.92
N LYS A 64 3.87 -3.39 2.95
CA LYS A 64 4.94 -3.89 2.06
C LYS A 64 5.45 -2.84 1.07
N VAL A 65 4.62 -1.87 0.73
CA VAL A 65 5.00 -0.77 -0.16
C VAL A 65 5.81 0.24 0.65
N LEU A 66 5.35 0.61 1.85
CA LEU A 66 6.02 1.56 2.73
C LEU A 66 7.46 1.16 3.09
N ASP A 67 7.69 -0.11 3.46
CA ASP A 67 9.02 -0.62 3.83
C ASP A 67 10.06 -0.38 2.71
N ASN A 68 9.62 -0.56 1.46
CA ASN A 68 10.48 -0.40 0.29
C ASN A 68 10.56 1.07 -0.19
N MET A 69 9.56 1.90 0.13
CA MET A 69 9.52 3.31 -0.24
C MET A 69 10.54 4.14 0.53
N GLN A 70 10.79 3.83 1.80
CA GLN A 70 11.73 4.60 2.63
C GLN A 70 13.11 4.72 1.98
N HIS A 71 13.61 3.64 1.38
CA HIS A 71 14.89 3.59 0.69
C HIS A 71 14.91 4.37 -0.63
N MET A 72 13.76 4.48 -1.30
CA MET A 72 13.66 5.07 -2.63
C MET A 72 13.34 6.57 -2.60
N PHE A 73 12.70 7.04 -1.53
CA PHE A 73 12.17 8.39 -1.42
C PHE A 73 12.69 9.08 -0.14
N GLU A 74 13.98 8.88 0.20
CA GLU A 74 14.60 9.34 1.45
C GLU A 74 14.37 10.83 1.78
N ASN A 75 14.19 11.67 0.75
CA ASN A 75 14.05 13.13 0.90
C ASN A 75 12.68 13.68 0.47
N VAL A 76 11.66 12.81 0.39
CA VAL A 76 10.30 13.20 -0.02
C VAL A 76 9.34 12.88 1.11
N PRO A 77 8.69 13.89 1.72
CA PRO A 77 7.62 13.64 2.67
C PRO A 77 6.49 12.82 2.03
N ILE A 78 6.05 11.76 2.71
CA ILE A 78 4.98 10.88 2.26
C ILE A 78 3.75 11.12 3.13
N ILE A 79 2.61 11.41 2.52
CA ILE A 79 1.30 11.44 3.18
C ILE A 79 0.47 10.27 2.65
N MET A 80 0.05 9.39 3.56
CA MET A 80 -0.77 8.24 3.21
C MET A 80 -2.22 8.43 3.68
N PHE A 81 -3.14 8.28 2.74
CA PHE A 81 -4.57 8.27 3.00
C PHE A 81 -4.99 6.84 3.32
N TYR A 82 -4.95 6.52 4.60
CA TYR A 82 -5.19 5.17 5.10
C TYR A 82 -6.63 5.03 5.62
N PRO A 83 -7.47 4.17 5.02
CA PRO A 83 -8.86 4.02 5.45
C PRO A 83 -8.94 3.09 6.66
N GLY A 84 -8.67 3.63 7.85
CA GLY A 84 -8.64 2.90 9.10
C GLY A 84 -7.93 3.68 10.19
N GLU A 85 -7.31 2.97 11.12
CA GLU A 85 -6.68 3.58 12.30
C GLU A 85 -5.16 3.43 12.27
N PHE A 86 -4.48 4.48 12.72
CA PHE A 86 -3.07 4.46 13.07
C PHE A 86 -2.91 4.70 14.57
N THR A 87 -2.42 3.70 15.29
CA THR A 87 -2.32 3.69 16.77
C THR A 87 -1.06 4.37 17.31
N GLY A 88 -0.31 5.06 16.44
CA GLY A 88 1.04 5.58 16.76
C GLY A 88 2.14 4.55 16.54
N GLN A 89 1.79 3.26 16.37
CA GLN A 89 2.75 2.19 16.08
C GLN A 89 2.31 1.34 14.91
N SER A 90 1.04 0.93 14.87
CA SER A 90 0.52 -0.01 13.88
C SER A 90 -0.63 0.58 13.07
N LEU A 91 -0.86 -0.02 11.91
CA LEU A 91 -1.95 0.31 11.01
C LEU A 91 -3.02 -0.80 11.05
N SER A 92 -4.29 -0.40 11.15
CA SER A 92 -5.46 -1.29 11.11
C SER A 92 -6.38 -0.89 9.96
N LEU A 93 -6.36 -1.65 8.86
CA LEU A 93 -7.17 -1.34 7.67
C LEU A 93 -8.64 -1.62 7.96
N PHE A 94 -9.50 -0.65 7.64
CA PHE A 94 -10.94 -0.69 7.92
C PHE A 94 -11.28 -0.94 9.40
N ASN A 95 -10.32 -0.72 10.31
CA ASN A 95 -10.40 -1.07 11.74
C ASN A 95 -10.62 -2.56 12.02
N GLU A 96 -10.37 -3.43 11.04
CA GLU A 96 -10.57 -4.88 11.14
C GLU A 96 -9.27 -5.66 10.89
N PHE A 97 -8.46 -5.20 9.92
CA PHE A 97 -7.28 -5.92 9.48
C PHE A 97 -6.01 -5.25 10.01
N SER A 98 -5.55 -5.71 11.18
CA SER A 98 -4.27 -5.29 11.74
C SER A 98 -3.12 -5.91 10.96
N ASP A 99 -2.22 -5.06 10.46
CA ASP A 99 -1.02 -5.52 9.75
C ASP A 99 0.12 -5.90 10.73
N GLY A 100 0.02 -5.55 12.02
CA GLY A 100 0.98 -5.91 13.07
C GLY A 100 2.39 -5.30 12.92
N ASN A 101 2.65 -4.54 11.86
CA ASN A 101 3.93 -3.93 11.56
C ASN A 101 4.06 -2.54 12.21
N TYR A 102 5.29 -2.22 12.63
CA TYR A 102 5.63 -0.92 13.22
C TYR A 102 5.97 0.10 12.13
N TYR A 103 5.27 1.24 12.15
CA TYR A 103 5.51 2.37 11.24
C TYR A 103 5.89 3.62 12.01
N ARG A 104 7.04 4.20 11.66
CA ARG A 104 7.42 5.52 12.15
C ARG A 104 6.67 6.59 11.35
N ALA A 105 5.47 6.92 11.82
CA ALA A 105 4.62 7.96 11.26
C ALA A 105 3.94 8.75 12.39
N PHE A 106 3.32 9.86 12.04
CA PHE A 106 2.44 10.60 12.94
C PHE A 106 1.11 10.84 12.23
N ASN A 107 0.02 10.89 13.01
CA ASN A 107 -1.31 11.12 12.47
C ASN A 107 -1.54 12.62 12.28
N LEU A 108 -1.81 13.06 11.05
CA LEU A 108 -2.05 14.47 10.73
C LEU A 108 -3.41 14.99 11.24
N LEU A 109 -4.33 14.10 11.60
CA LEU A 109 -5.68 14.47 12.04
C LEU A 109 -5.81 14.58 13.57
N ILE A 110 -4.80 14.11 14.32
CA ILE A 110 -4.80 14.25 15.78
C ILE A 110 -4.12 15.57 16.09
N GLU A 111 -4.92 16.59 16.38
CA GLU A 111 -4.43 17.77 17.11
C GLU A 111 -3.94 17.28 18.47
N GLU A 112 -2.63 17.36 18.73
CA GLU A 112 -2.16 17.38 20.12
C GLU A 112 -2.86 18.57 20.77
N LYS A 113 -3.79 18.30 21.69
CA LYS A 113 -4.23 19.32 22.64
C LYS A 113 -2.96 19.78 23.35
N SER A 114 -2.46 20.94 22.94
CA SER A 114 -1.43 21.67 23.67
C SER A 114 -1.98 21.90 25.07
N GLU A 115 -1.31 21.34 26.08
CA GLU A 115 -1.52 21.71 27.48
C GLU A 115 -1.22 23.20 27.71
#